data_AF-A0A961QVT8-F1
#
_entry.id   AF-A0A961QVT8-F1
#
_cell.length_a   1.000
_cell.length_b   1.000
_cell.length_c   1.000
_cell.angle_alpha   90.00
_cell.angle_beta   90.00
_cell.angle_gamma   90.00
#
_symmetry.space_group_name_H-M   'P 1'
#
loop_
_entity.id
_entity.type
_entity.pdbx_description
1 polymer ?
#
loop_
_entity_poly.entity_id
_entity_poly.type
_entity_poly.pdbx_seq_one_letter_code
_entity_poly.pdbx_strand_id
1 'polypeptide(L)'
;MTFDLLHESLIQTDTGWHSLPGLLAAMARGEVQGYPALRPHQRPAWHMFLVQLSALALDAAGRRDLPVVEDEWRAALRALTPGFPDDEPWHLIGADRTRPAFLQPADPGGLKWTDVATPDALDMLITSRNHDVKREIARHAAPQDWLFALVSLQTMEGFGGAGNYGIARMNGGSSSRVLLGLAPARAGSPRIDPSAWWARDVTSLLQARSGITGKALIWLEPWPEGRSLDLSALDPLFIEVCRRIRLVAITGAIHAQRSTSKAARLAGKDAKGNTGDPWAPVHLAEGKSLTLGDRDWTHELLVELMFGVPPKWAVPPLAQRQAQDANEPMLLVAEAFARG
;
A
#
# COMPACT_ATOMS: atom_id res chain seq x y z
N MET A 1 0.92 -3.26 -25.05
CA MET A 1 1.37 -4.02 -23.88
C MET A 1 0.80 -3.31 -22.66
N THR A 2 -0.13 -3.95 -21.96
CA THR A 2 -0.87 -3.36 -20.83
C THR A 2 -0.53 -4.02 -19.50
N PHE A 3 -0.14 -5.30 -19.49
CA PHE A 3 0.16 -6.08 -18.28
C PHE A 3 -1.02 -6.07 -17.31
N ASP A 4 -2.00 -6.93 -17.57
CA ASP A 4 -3.20 -7.05 -16.76
C ASP A 4 -2.93 -7.86 -15.49
N LEU A 5 -2.95 -7.20 -14.32
CA LEU A 5 -2.72 -7.85 -13.03
C LEU A 5 -3.76 -8.91 -12.69
N LEU A 6 -4.97 -8.86 -13.26
CA LEU A 6 -5.97 -9.87 -12.99
C LEU A 6 -5.59 -11.19 -13.69
N HIS A 7 -5.09 -11.18 -14.92
CA HIS A 7 -4.92 -12.40 -15.74
C HIS A 7 -3.47 -12.81 -15.96
N GLU A 8 -2.55 -11.86 -16.03
CA GLU A 8 -1.15 -12.15 -16.33
C GLU A 8 -0.38 -12.49 -15.06
N SER A 9 0.48 -13.52 -15.11
CA SER A 9 1.33 -13.90 -13.99
C SER A 9 2.52 -12.95 -13.87
N LEU A 10 2.32 -11.83 -13.20
CA LEU A 10 3.28 -10.73 -13.11
C LEU A 10 4.03 -10.66 -11.78
N ILE A 11 3.68 -11.48 -10.79
CA ILE A 11 4.24 -11.40 -9.43
C ILE A 11 4.96 -12.70 -9.09
N GLN A 12 6.27 -12.63 -8.89
CA GLN A 12 7.08 -13.77 -8.47
C GLN A 12 7.09 -13.91 -6.95
N THR A 13 6.81 -15.12 -6.49
CA THR A 13 7.00 -15.58 -5.11
C THR A 13 8.02 -16.72 -5.08
N ASP A 14 8.24 -17.28 -3.90
CA ASP A 14 9.00 -18.52 -3.73
C ASP A 14 8.31 -19.77 -4.30
N THR A 15 7.03 -19.69 -4.68
CA THR A 15 6.25 -20.79 -5.28
C THR A 15 6.02 -20.65 -6.78
N GLY A 16 6.45 -19.54 -7.40
CA GLY A 16 6.33 -19.34 -8.84
C GLY A 16 5.80 -17.95 -9.21
N TRP A 17 5.28 -17.81 -10.43
CA TRP A 17 4.68 -16.58 -10.94
C TRP A 17 3.16 -16.63 -10.81
N HIS A 18 2.57 -15.56 -10.29
CA HIS A 18 1.15 -15.44 -10.01
C HIS A 18 0.56 -14.17 -10.62
N SER A 19 -0.70 -14.26 -11.05
CA SER A 19 -1.55 -13.08 -11.20
C SER A 19 -1.86 -12.51 -9.82
N LEU A 20 -2.41 -11.29 -9.74
CA LEU A 20 -2.84 -10.75 -8.44
C LEU A 20 -3.93 -11.62 -7.78
N PRO A 21 -5.00 -12.05 -8.47
CA PRO A 21 -5.95 -13.02 -7.92
C PRO A 21 -5.30 -14.35 -7.52
N GLY A 22 -4.37 -14.87 -8.34
CA GLY A 22 -3.67 -16.13 -8.08
C GLY A 22 -2.79 -16.05 -6.84
N LEU A 23 -2.15 -14.90 -6.63
CA LEU A 23 -1.36 -14.61 -5.43
C LEU A 23 -2.25 -14.65 -4.18
N LEU A 24 -3.39 -13.97 -4.19
CA LEU A 24 -4.30 -13.94 -3.04
C LEU A 24 -4.85 -15.35 -2.73
N ALA A 25 -5.15 -16.14 -3.76
CA ALA A 25 -5.55 -17.54 -3.60
C ALA A 25 -4.42 -18.40 -3.02
N ALA A 26 -3.18 -18.25 -3.48
CA ALA A 26 -2.02 -18.96 -2.94
C ALA A 26 -1.71 -18.57 -1.48
N MET A 27 -1.86 -17.29 -1.13
CA MET A 27 -1.76 -16.82 0.24
C MET A 27 -2.87 -17.38 1.12
N ALA A 28 -4.11 -17.46 0.64
CA ALA A 28 -5.20 -18.10 1.36
C ALA A 28 -4.97 -19.60 1.62
N ARG A 29 -4.18 -20.27 0.76
CA ARG A 29 -3.72 -21.66 0.97
C ARG A 29 -2.46 -21.78 1.85
N GLY A 30 -1.87 -20.67 2.30
CA GLY A 30 -0.65 -20.68 3.12
C GLY A 30 0.64 -20.95 2.34
N GLU A 31 0.60 -20.89 1.01
CA GLU A 31 1.70 -21.37 0.16
C GLU A 31 2.83 -20.35 0.01
N VAL A 32 2.54 -19.06 0.11
CA VAL A 32 3.52 -18.00 -0.17
C VAL A 32 4.31 -17.69 1.09
N GLN A 33 5.62 -17.91 1.02
CA GLN A 33 6.52 -17.73 2.15
C GLN A 33 7.63 -16.70 1.87
N GLY A 34 7.69 -16.15 0.65
CA GLY A 34 8.58 -15.05 0.33
C GLY A 34 8.33 -14.40 -1.03
N TYR A 35 8.86 -13.19 -1.18
CA TYR A 35 8.85 -12.42 -2.43
C TYR A 35 10.29 -12.10 -2.83
N PRO A 36 10.93 -12.87 -3.73
CA PRO A 36 12.36 -12.74 -4.02
C PRO A 36 12.79 -11.34 -4.49
N ALA A 37 11.94 -10.63 -5.23
CA ALA A 37 12.23 -9.30 -5.77
C ALA A 37 11.77 -8.14 -4.87
N LEU A 38 11.00 -8.41 -3.81
CA LEU A 38 10.49 -7.37 -2.93
C LEU A 38 11.59 -6.86 -2.00
N ARG A 39 11.86 -5.56 -2.04
CA ARG A 39 12.91 -4.96 -1.23
C ARG A 39 12.43 -4.72 0.21
N PRO A 40 13.33 -4.74 1.21
CA PRO A 40 12.94 -4.60 2.62
C PRO A 40 12.08 -3.36 2.91
N HIS A 41 12.40 -2.19 2.34
CA HIS A 41 11.62 -0.96 2.56
C HIS A 41 10.24 -0.98 1.88
N GLN A 42 10.03 -1.82 0.87
CA GLN A 42 8.75 -1.97 0.17
C GLN A 42 7.81 -2.94 0.89
N ARG A 43 8.35 -3.85 1.72
CA ARG A 43 7.59 -4.87 2.44
C ARG A 43 6.38 -4.34 3.21
N PRO A 44 6.49 -3.29 4.06
CA PRO A 44 5.31 -2.77 4.78
C PRO A 44 4.25 -2.22 3.82
N ALA A 45 4.65 -1.53 2.76
CA ALA A 45 3.74 -1.00 1.74
C ALA A 45 2.96 -2.13 1.04
N TRP A 46 3.68 -3.18 0.64
CA TRP A 46 3.10 -4.33 -0.06
C TRP A 46 2.13 -5.11 0.83
N HIS A 47 2.51 -5.40 2.08
CA HIS A 47 1.62 -6.06 3.04
C HIS A 47 0.33 -5.27 3.28
N MET A 48 0.46 -3.99 3.64
CA MET A 48 -0.71 -3.13 3.90
C MET A 48 -1.60 -3.01 2.66
N PHE A 49 -1.00 -2.86 1.47
CA PHE A 49 -1.75 -2.82 0.21
C PHE A 49 -2.56 -4.09 -0.02
N LEU A 50 -1.93 -5.28 0.09
CA LEU A 50 -2.62 -6.55 -0.12
C LEU A 50 -3.75 -6.75 0.89
N VAL A 51 -3.52 -6.41 2.16
CA VAL A 51 -4.56 -6.51 3.20
C VAL A 51 -5.72 -5.56 2.91
N GLN A 52 -5.45 -4.28 2.66
CA GLN A 52 -6.49 -3.28 2.35
C GLN A 52 -7.30 -3.71 1.13
N LEU A 53 -6.61 -4.10 0.04
CA LEU A 53 -7.26 -4.51 -1.20
C LEU A 53 -8.15 -5.74 -1.00
N SER A 54 -7.65 -6.74 -0.28
CA SER A 54 -8.37 -7.99 -0.03
C SER A 54 -9.61 -7.76 0.83
N ALA A 55 -9.48 -6.99 1.90
CA ALA A 55 -10.61 -6.65 2.76
C ALA A 55 -11.68 -5.85 1.99
N LEU A 56 -11.27 -4.88 1.17
CA LEU A 56 -12.19 -4.11 0.32
C LEU A 56 -12.89 -5.00 -0.72
N ALA A 57 -12.15 -5.86 -1.41
CA ALA A 57 -12.68 -6.73 -2.46
C ALA A 57 -13.71 -7.73 -1.90
N LEU A 58 -13.39 -8.37 -0.77
CA LEU A 58 -14.30 -9.32 -0.13
C LEU A 58 -15.54 -8.63 0.42
N ASP A 59 -15.40 -7.46 1.06
CA ASP A 59 -16.52 -6.69 1.59
C ASP A 59 -17.45 -6.21 0.46
N ALA A 60 -16.90 -5.76 -0.67
CA ALA A 60 -17.66 -5.41 -1.87
C ALA A 60 -18.38 -6.61 -2.49
N ALA A 61 -17.78 -7.80 -2.43
CA ALA A 61 -18.38 -9.05 -2.90
C ALA A 61 -19.36 -9.69 -1.88
N GLY A 62 -19.55 -9.08 -0.70
CA GLY A 62 -20.37 -9.65 0.38
C GLY A 62 -19.80 -10.93 0.99
N ARG A 63 -18.50 -11.20 0.78
CA ARG A 63 -17.78 -12.38 1.27
C ARG A 63 -17.20 -12.11 2.65
N ARG A 64 -17.15 -13.14 3.49
CA ARG A 64 -16.54 -13.09 4.85
C ARG A 64 -15.46 -14.16 5.06
N ASP A 65 -15.32 -15.08 4.11
CA ASP A 65 -14.28 -16.09 4.02
C ASP A 65 -13.14 -15.64 3.09
N LEU A 66 -11.99 -16.31 3.18
CA LEU A 66 -10.86 -16.11 2.27
C LEU A 66 -10.92 -17.14 1.14
N PRO A 67 -11.23 -16.74 -0.11
CA PRO A 67 -11.23 -17.65 -1.25
C PRO A 67 -9.87 -18.34 -1.44
N VAL A 68 -9.89 -19.65 -1.66
CA VAL A 68 -8.69 -20.42 -2.04
C VAL A 68 -8.57 -20.62 -3.55
N VAL A 69 -9.54 -20.08 -4.32
CA VAL A 69 -9.67 -20.21 -5.77
C VAL A 69 -9.40 -18.86 -6.44
N GLU A 70 -8.59 -18.87 -7.49
CA GLU A 70 -8.18 -17.66 -8.22
C GLU A 70 -9.37 -16.87 -8.81
N ASP A 71 -10.31 -17.56 -9.46
CA ASP A 71 -11.44 -16.89 -10.12
C ASP A 71 -12.39 -16.20 -9.16
N GLU A 72 -12.48 -16.68 -7.92
CA GLU A 72 -13.27 -16.03 -6.88
C GLU A 72 -12.64 -14.70 -6.45
N TRP A 73 -11.31 -14.65 -6.32
CA TRP A 73 -10.58 -13.40 -6.11
C TRP A 73 -10.71 -12.45 -7.31
N ARG A 74 -10.62 -12.99 -8.54
CA ARG A 74 -10.80 -12.20 -9.77
C ARG A 74 -12.16 -11.51 -9.79
N ALA A 75 -13.22 -12.25 -9.47
CA ALA A 75 -14.58 -11.73 -9.38
C ALA A 75 -14.70 -10.66 -8.28
N ALA A 76 -14.13 -10.91 -7.09
CA ALA A 76 -14.16 -9.96 -5.98
C ALA A 76 -13.41 -8.66 -6.28
N LEU A 77 -12.25 -8.74 -6.96
CA LEU A 77 -11.49 -7.56 -7.38
C LEU A 77 -12.26 -6.75 -8.43
N ARG A 78 -12.87 -7.40 -9.43
CA ARG A 78 -13.71 -6.72 -10.43
C ARG A 78 -14.93 -6.04 -9.82
N ALA A 79 -15.47 -6.56 -8.71
CA ALA A 79 -16.57 -5.92 -8.00
C ALA A 79 -16.21 -4.52 -7.46
N LEU A 80 -14.92 -4.20 -7.29
CA LEU A 80 -14.45 -2.86 -6.93
C LEU A 80 -14.44 -1.88 -8.11
N THR A 81 -14.53 -2.37 -9.35
CA THR A 81 -14.38 -1.56 -10.58
C THR A 81 -15.50 -1.80 -11.60
N PRO A 82 -16.79 -1.76 -11.21
CA PRO A 82 -17.90 -2.14 -12.10
C PRO A 82 -18.06 -1.26 -13.35
N GLY A 83 -17.50 -0.04 -13.33
CA GLY A 83 -17.50 0.88 -14.48
C GLY A 83 -16.42 0.60 -15.53
N PHE A 84 -15.62 -0.45 -15.35
CA PHE A 84 -14.44 -0.76 -16.16
C PHE A 84 -14.49 -2.23 -16.61
N PRO A 85 -15.32 -2.56 -17.62
CA PRO A 85 -15.53 -3.94 -18.06
C PRO A 85 -14.28 -4.57 -18.70
N ASP A 86 -13.36 -3.74 -19.20
CA ASP A 86 -12.10 -4.16 -19.81
C ASP A 86 -10.92 -4.06 -18.83
N ASP A 87 -11.21 -4.10 -17.52
CA ASP A 87 -10.23 -4.16 -16.42
C ASP A 87 -9.18 -3.03 -16.43
N GLU A 88 -9.46 -1.87 -17.03
CA GLU A 88 -8.44 -0.81 -17.19
C GLU A 88 -7.74 -0.38 -15.88
N PRO A 89 -8.45 -0.24 -14.74
CA PRO A 89 -7.84 0.04 -13.44
C PRO A 89 -6.91 -1.05 -12.90
N TRP A 90 -6.82 -2.21 -13.54
CA TRP A 90 -5.95 -3.34 -13.19
C TRP A 90 -4.81 -3.54 -14.19
N HIS A 91 -4.75 -2.76 -15.26
CA HIS A 91 -3.60 -2.73 -16.15
C HIS A 91 -2.45 -1.96 -15.53
N LEU A 92 -1.24 -2.54 -15.51
CA LEU A 92 -0.04 -1.85 -15.05
C LEU A 92 0.34 -0.69 -15.99
N ILE A 93 0.14 -0.87 -17.30
CA ILE A 93 0.31 0.15 -18.34
C ILE A 93 -1.07 0.45 -18.94
N GLY A 94 -1.59 1.64 -18.66
CA GLY A 94 -2.86 2.10 -19.23
C GLY A 94 -2.72 2.42 -20.72
N ALA A 95 -3.55 1.79 -21.56
CA ALA A 95 -3.57 2.06 -23.01
C ALA A 95 -4.04 3.49 -23.32
N ASP A 96 -5.01 3.99 -22.55
CA ASP A 96 -5.54 5.35 -22.64
C ASP A 96 -5.24 6.12 -21.36
N ARG A 97 -4.49 7.22 -21.49
CA ARG A 97 -4.12 8.08 -20.36
C ARG A 97 -5.27 8.89 -19.79
N THR A 98 -6.37 9.05 -20.51
CA THR A 98 -7.57 9.71 -19.99
C THR A 98 -8.36 8.80 -19.05
N ARG A 99 -8.01 7.51 -18.99
CA ARG A 99 -8.60 6.51 -18.11
C ARG A 99 -7.64 6.16 -16.96
N PRO A 100 -8.17 5.68 -15.83
CA PRO A 100 -7.32 5.15 -14.76
C PRO A 100 -6.62 3.86 -15.21
N ALA A 101 -5.45 3.63 -14.63
CA ALA A 101 -4.72 2.37 -14.66
C ALA A 101 -4.33 2.00 -13.23
N PHE A 102 -3.78 0.81 -12.99
CA PHE A 102 -3.46 0.33 -11.64
C PHE A 102 -2.61 1.34 -10.87
N LEU A 103 -3.15 1.88 -9.77
CA LEU A 103 -2.55 2.94 -8.93
C LEU A 103 -2.13 4.21 -9.69
N GLN A 104 -2.75 4.49 -10.84
CA GLN A 104 -2.43 5.61 -11.72
C GLN A 104 -3.72 6.34 -12.13
N PRO A 105 -4.05 7.47 -11.48
CA PRO A 105 -5.25 8.26 -11.80
C PRO A 105 -5.29 8.78 -13.22
N ALA A 106 -6.49 8.93 -13.78
CA ALA A 106 -6.74 9.59 -15.07
C ALA A 106 -5.93 10.90 -15.25
N ASP A 107 -5.34 11.10 -16.42
CA ASP A 107 -4.63 12.33 -16.75
C ASP A 107 -5.69 13.42 -17.03
N PRO A 108 -5.75 14.49 -16.23
CA PRO A 108 -6.71 15.57 -16.44
C PRO A 108 -6.39 16.43 -17.67
N GLY A 109 -5.26 16.19 -18.34
CA GLY A 109 -4.78 16.99 -19.46
C GLY A 109 -4.03 18.27 -19.01
N GLY A 110 -3.23 18.83 -19.92
CA GLY A 110 -2.51 20.09 -19.69
C GLY A 110 -1.33 20.00 -18.71
N LEU A 111 -0.92 18.80 -18.34
CA LEU A 111 0.21 18.55 -17.44
C LEU A 111 1.53 18.38 -18.19
N LYS A 112 2.62 18.84 -17.59
CA LYS A 112 3.99 18.55 -18.05
C LYS A 112 4.46 17.25 -17.40
N TRP A 113 4.84 16.28 -18.23
CA TRP A 113 5.32 14.98 -17.79
C TRP A 113 6.82 14.87 -17.99
N THR A 114 7.50 14.27 -17.02
CA THR A 114 8.95 14.01 -17.05
C THR A 114 9.19 12.52 -16.96
N ASP A 115 10.07 12.00 -17.80
CA ASP A 115 10.39 10.58 -17.83
C ASP A 115 11.18 10.14 -16.59
N VAL A 116 10.97 8.88 -16.21
CA VAL A 116 11.64 8.16 -15.13
C VAL A 116 12.00 6.79 -15.70
N ALA A 117 13.31 6.55 -15.85
CA ALA A 117 13.81 5.43 -16.65
C ALA A 117 13.77 4.08 -15.94
N THR A 118 13.67 4.05 -14.61
CA THR A 118 13.81 2.82 -13.81
C THR A 118 12.87 2.84 -12.60
N PRO A 119 12.47 1.66 -12.08
CA PRO A 119 11.60 1.58 -10.92
C PRO A 119 12.26 2.12 -9.64
N ASP A 120 13.58 1.97 -9.48
CA ASP A 120 14.29 2.48 -8.30
C ASP A 120 14.41 4.02 -8.28
N ALA A 121 14.27 4.68 -9.43
CA ALA A 121 14.13 6.14 -9.49
C ALA A 121 12.68 6.62 -9.24
N LEU A 122 11.71 5.73 -9.38
CA LEU A 122 10.30 5.98 -9.05
C LEU A 122 10.03 5.79 -7.55
N ASP A 123 10.67 4.79 -6.93
CA ASP A 123 10.48 4.39 -5.54
C ASP A 123 10.92 5.47 -4.51
N MET A 124 10.59 5.25 -3.24
CA MET A 124 10.74 6.22 -2.15
C MET A 124 12.19 6.47 -1.69
N LEU A 125 13.17 5.70 -2.19
CA LEU A 125 14.55 5.82 -1.74
C LEU A 125 15.16 7.16 -2.18
N ILE A 126 15.25 8.09 -1.24
CA ILE A 126 15.98 9.34 -1.44
C ILE A 126 17.47 9.06 -1.19
N THR A 127 18.18 8.59 -2.22
CA THR A 127 19.65 8.53 -2.14
C THR A 127 20.21 9.96 -2.24
N SER A 128 21.02 10.38 -1.26
CA SER A 128 21.80 11.61 -1.33
C SER A 128 23.03 11.40 -2.23
N ARG A 129 23.70 12.47 -2.69
CA ARG A 129 24.86 12.40 -3.59
C ARG A 129 26.06 11.57 -3.06
N ASN A 130 26.05 11.15 -1.79
CA ASN A 130 27.17 10.47 -1.12
C ASN A 130 26.81 9.15 -0.42
N HIS A 131 25.69 8.49 -0.74
CA HIS A 131 25.40 7.14 -0.24
C HIS A 131 25.57 6.08 -1.34
N ASP A 132 26.09 4.90 -0.95
CA ASP A 132 26.52 3.78 -1.80
C ASP A 132 25.43 3.12 -2.68
N VAL A 133 24.19 3.63 -2.66
CA VAL A 133 23.10 3.14 -3.53
C VAL A 133 22.93 4.09 -4.72
N LYS A 134 23.40 3.65 -5.88
CA LYS A 134 23.17 4.34 -7.16
C LYS A 134 21.70 4.22 -7.55
N ARG A 135 21.07 5.35 -7.94
CA ARG A 135 19.75 5.34 -8.62
C ARG A 135 19.92 4.99 -10.09
N GLU A 136 18.84 4.56 -10.72
CA GLU A 136 18.74 4.22 -12.13
C GLU A 136 19.58 3.01 -12.57
N ILE A 137 19.71 2.05 -11.67
CA ILE A 137 20.47 0.83 -11.91
C ILE A 137 19.60 -0.35 -12.34
N ALA A 138 18.30 -0.37 -12.03
CA ALA A 138 17.40 -1.46 -12.41
C ALA A 138 16.94 -1.33 -13.88
N ARG A 139 17.90 -1.32 -14.81
CA ARG A 139 17.66 -1.13 -16.26
C ARG A 139 16.98 -2.32 -16.94
N HIS A 140 17.05 -3.50 -16.33
CA HIS A 140 16.38 -4.73 -16.78
C HIS A 140 15.30 -5.14 -15.77
N ALA A 141 14.44 -4.19 -15.40
CA ALA A 141 13.35 -4.40 -14.45
C ALA A 141 12.21 -5.22 -15.07
N ALA A 142 11.71 -6.19 -14.31
CA ALA A 142 10.49 -6.92 -14.63
C ALA A 142 9.25 -6.08 -14.25
N PRO A 143 8.05 -6.40 -14.77
CA PRO A 143 6.81 -5.72 -14.38
C PRO A 143 6.59 -5.65 -12.86
N GLN A 144 6.95 -6.69 -12.11
CA GLN A 144 6.86 -6.70 -10.64
C GLN A 144 7.68 -5.62 -9.95
N ASP A 145 8.84 -5.24 -10.50
CA ASP A 145 9.70 -4.22 -9.88
C ASP A 145 9.02 -2.84 -9.95
N TRP A 146 8.34 -2.56 -11.07
CA TRP A 146 7.50 -1.36 -11.23
C TRP A 146 6.26 -1.41 -10.35
N LEU A 147 5.63 -2.58 -10.22
CA LEU A 147 4.49 -2.79 -9.33
C LEU A 147 4.86 -2.47 -7.86
N PHE A 148 5.94 -3.04 -7.34
CA PHE A 148 6.37 -2.81 -5.96
C PHE A 148 6.79 -1.36 -5.73
N ALA A 149 7.52 -0.76 -6.67
CA ALA A 149 7.89 0.65 -6.60
C ALA A 149 6.66 1.57 -6.62
N LEU A 150 5.65 1.26 -7.44
CA LEU A 150 4.42 2.03 -7.55
C LEU A 150 3.57 1.92 -6.27
N VAL A 151 3.39 0.73 -5.71
CA VAL A 151 2.68 0.53 -4.44
C VAL A 151 3.37 1.29 -3.30
N SER A 152 4.69 1.14 -3.20
CA SER A 152 5.54 1.83 -2.23
C SER A 152 5.38 3.34 -2.35
N LEU A 153 5.67 3.91 -3.52
CA LEU A 153 5.53 5.34 -3.77
C LEU A 153 4.11 5.84 -3.45
N GLN A 154 3.08 5.20 -3.98
CA GLN A 154 1.73 5.75 -3.91
C GLN A 154 1.16 5.75 -2.49
N THR A 155 1.50 4.74 -1.68
CA THR A 155 0.86 4.48 -0.39
C THR A 155 1.71 4.83 0.82
N MET A 156 2.99 5.20 0.60
CA MET A 156 3.96 5.44 1.67
C MET A 156 4.80 6.71 1.46
N GLU A 157 4.70 7.42 0.34
CA GLU A 157 5.56 8.59 0.06
C GLU A 157 5.11 9.86 0.82
N GLY A 158 6.09 10.62 1.30
CA GLY A 158 5.94 11.90 1.99
C GLY A 158 6.08 13.12 1.06
N PHE A 159 6.26 14.30 1.63
CA PHE A 159 6.45 15.54 0.87
C PHE A 159 7.86 15.62 0.26
N GLY A 160 7.94 15.90 -1.04
CA GLY A 160 9.18 15.96 -1.81
C GLY A 160 9.49 17.32 -2.42
N GLY A 161 8.95 18.40 -1.85
CA GLY A 161 9.06 19.76 -2.39
C GLY A 161 7.83 20.22 -3.16
N ALA A 162 7.88 21.45 -3.70
CA ALA A 162 6.76 22.08 -4.37
C ALA A 162 6.16 21.19 -5.47
N GLY A 163 4.87 20.89 -5.35
CA GLY A 163 4.14 20.04 -6.28
C GLY A 163 4.30 18.53 -6.10
N ASN A 164 5.06 18.07 -5.09
CA ASN A 164 5.26 16.67 -4.75
C ASN A 164 4.70 16.39 -3.34
N TYR A 165 3.38 16.24 -3.23
CA TYR A 165 2.67 16.08 -1.96
C TYR A 165 2.53 14.63 -1.54
N GLY A 166 2.90 14.32 -0.29
CA GLY A 166 2.78 12.98 0.29
C GLY A 166 1.37 12.54 0.64
N ILE A 167 1.28 11.33 1.18
CA ILE A 167 0.05 10.71 1.63
C ILE A 167 -0.57 11.43 2.85
N ALA A 168 -1.88 11.35 3.01
CA ALA A 168 -2.61 11.88 4.16
C ALA A 168 -2.39 11.08 5.45
N ARG A 169 -1.90 9.84 5.35
CA ARG A 169 -1.66 8.94 6.51
C ARG A 169 -0.41 9.30 7.33
N MET A 170 0.22 10.44 7.04
CA MET A 170 1.40 10.95 7.74
C MET A 170 1.09 12.21 8.53
N ASN A 171 1.73 12.34 9.71
CA ASN A 171 1.70 13.55 10.52
C ASN A 171 2.70 14.60 9.97
N GLY A 172 2.56 15.00 8.71
CA GLY A 172 3.34 16.07 8.08
C GLY A 172 4.42 15.61 7.08
N GLY A 173 5.11 16.60 6.48
CA GLY A 173 5.85 16.44 5.23
C GLY A 173 7.02 15.46 5.23
N SER A 174 7.84 15.43 6.29
CA SER A 174 8.99 14.51 6.41
C SER A 174 8.69 13.30 7.30
N SER A 175 7.41 13.06 7.61
CA SER A 175 7.01 11.96 8.50
C SER A 175 6.99 10.62 7.77
N SER A 176 6.75 9.54 8.51
CA SER A 176 6.61 8.17 8.00
C SER A 176 5.21 7.63 8.30
N ARG A 177 4.67 6.78 7.42
CA ARG A 177 3.53 5.91 7.75
C ARG A 177 4.11 4.67 8.42
N VAL A 178 3.77 4.51 9.69
CA VAL A 178 4.23 3.41 10.54
C VAL A 178 3.34 2.19 10.32
N LEU A 179 3.96 1.01 10.27
CA LEU A 179 3.31 -0.27 10.48
C LEU A 179 3.68 -0.76 11.88
N LEU A 180 2.70 -0.81 12.79
CA LEU A 180 2.78 -1.53 14.05
C LEU A 180 1.67 -2.58 14.09
N GLY A 181 2.03 -3.86 14.18
CA GLY A 181 1.07 -4.97 14.09
C GLY A 181 1.58 -6.27 14.70
N LEU A 182 0.68 -7.22 14.90
CA LEU A 182 1.03 -8.60 15.26
C LEU A 182 0.98 -9.49 14.03
N ALA A 183 1.97 -10.37 13.90
CA ALA A 183 2.05 -11.36 12.84
C ALA A 183 2.23 -12.78 13.41
N PRO A 184 1.52 -13.80 12.90
CA PRO A 184 1.76 -15.17 13.29
C PRO A 184 3.20 -15.59 12.99
N ALA A 185 3.83 -16.26 13.96
CA ALA A 185 5.12 -16.90 13.75
C ALA A 185 4.92 -18.22 12.98
N ARG A 186 5.86 -18.56 12.10
CA ARG A 186 5.91 -19.90 11.52
C ARG A 186 6.09 -20.94 12.60
N ALA A 187 5.46 -22.10 12.44
CA ALA A 187 5.58 -23.21 13.38
C ALA A 187 7.05 -23.53 13.67
N GLY A 188 7.44 -23.45 14.95
CA GLY A 188 8.81 -23.72 15.40
C GLY A 188 9.88 -22.72 14.95
N SER A 189 9.52 -21.52 14.48
CA SER A 189 10.47 -20.52 13.98
C SER A 189 10.15 -19.12 14.49
N PRO A 190 11.17 -18.26 14.75
CA PRO A 190 10.95 -16.86 15.10
C PRO A 190 10.68 -15.97 13.87
N ARG A 191 10.34 -16.57 12.71
CA ARG A 191 10.06 -15.84 11.47
C ARG A 191 8.57 -15.70 11.26
N ILE A 192 8.18 -14.57 10.66
CA ILE A 192 6.81 -14.31 10.24
C ILE A 192 6.41 -15.33 9.17
N ASP A 193 5.15 -15.80 9.23
CA ASP A 193 4.47 -16.42 8.10
C ASP A 193 3.72 -15.33 7.31
N PRO A 194 4.17 -14.95 6.09
CA PRO A 194 3.54 -13.88 5.33
C PRO A 194 2.09 -14.17 4.94
N SER A 195 1.78 -15.43 4.61
CA SER A 195 0.43 -15.84 4.22
C SER A 195 -0.51 -15.81 5.42
N ALA A 196 -0.09 -16.36 6.57
CA ALA A 196 -0.90 -16.32 7.77
C ALA A 196 -1.05 -14.89 8.31
N TRP A 197 -0.02 -14.05 8.20
CA TRP A 197 -0.09 -12.64 8.61
C TRP A 197 -1.11 -11.87 7.77
N TRP A 198 -1.08 -12.00 6.44
CA TRP A 198 -2.08 -11.39 5.58
C TRP A 198 -3.48 -11.93 5.89
N ALA A 199 -3.66 -13.24 6.00
CA ALA A 199 -4.95 -13.86 6.26
C ALA A 199 -5.57 -13.38 7.58
N ARG A 200 -4.74 -13.29 8.64
CA ARG A 200 -5.13 -12.74 9.93
C ARG A 200 -5.60 -11.30 9.80
N ASP A 201 -4.80 -10.44 9.20
CA ASP A 201 -5.10 -9.01 9.12
C ASP A 201 -6.35 -8.76 8.27
N VAL A 202 -6.51 -9.46 7.14
CA VAL A 202 -7.72 -9.39 6.30
C VAL A 202 -8.95 -9.82 7.09
N THR A 203 -8.90 -10.97 7.75
CA THR A 203 -10.03 -11.50 8.54
C THR A 203 -10.42 -10.53 9.66
N SER A 204 -9.44 -9.98 10.38
CA SER A 204 -9.66 -9.03 11.47
C SER A 204 -10.35 -7.76 10.98
N LEU A 205 -9.87 -7.19 9.87
CA LEU A 205 -10.49 -6.00 9.29
C LEU A 205 -11.88 -6.30 8.74
N LEU A 206 -12.08 -7.46 8.10
CA LEU A 206 -13.35 -7.82 7.47
C LEU A 206 -14.48 -8.06 8.49
N GLN A 207 -14.15 -8.53 9.69
CA GLN A 207 -15.11 -8.69 10.80
C GLN A 207 -15.68 -7.36 11.30
N ALA A 208 -14.89 -6.28 11.25
CA ALA A 208 -15.31 -4.96 11.69
C ALA A 208 -16.12 -4.19 10.63
N ARG A 209 -16.31 -4.78 9.43
CA ARG A 209 -16.90 -4.11 8.27
C ARG A 209 -18.34 -4.52 8.02
N SER A 210 -19.12 -3.58 7.48
CA SER A 210 -20.53 -3.77 7.10
C SER A 210 -20.80 -3.37 5.64
N GLY A 211 -19.74 -3.22 4.84
CA GLY A 211 -19.80 -2.74 3.45
C GLY A 211 -18.84 -1.57 3.21
N ILE A 212 -18.65 -1.25 1.93
CA ILE A 212 -17.89 -0.06 1.50
C ILE A 212 -18.68 1.20 1.85
N THR A 213 -18.08 2.12 2.60
CA THR A 213 -18.78 3.34 3.08
C THR A 213 -18.33 4.63 2.37
N GLY A 214 -17.47 4.53 1.36
CA GLY A 214 -16.95 5.69 0.64
C GLY A 214 -16.03 5.31 -0.52
N LYS A 215 -15.27 6.29 -1.01
CA LYS A 215 -14.28 6.05 -2.08
C LYS A 215 -13.14 5.19 -1.55
N ALA A 216 -12.96 4.01 -2.12
CA ALA A 216 -11.97 3.03 -1.68
C ALA A 216 -10.69 3.03 -2.53
N LEU A 217 -10.83 3.01 -3.86
CA LEU A 217 -9.70 2.96 -4.79
C LEU A 217 -9.45 4.36 -5.35
N ILE A 218 -8.55 5.12 -4.72
CA ILE A 218 -8.40 6.56 -4.99
C ILE A 218 -7.89 6.86 -6.41
N TRP A 219 -7.32 5.88 -7.11
CA TRP A 219 -6.91 6.05 -8.50
C TRP A 219 -8.06 6.02 -9.51
N LEU A 220 -9.26 5.58 -9.12
CA LEU A 220 -10.45 5.68 -9.96
C LEU A 220 -11.00 7.10 -10.03
N GLU A 221 -10.71 7.90 -9.01
CA GLU A 221 -11.31 9.21 -8.83
C GLU A 221 -10.63 10.26 -9.72
N PRO A 222 -11.37 11.20 -10.32
CA PRO A 222 -10.77 12.30 -11.07
C PRO A 222 -9.77 13.10 -10.23
N TRP A 223 -8.66 13.53 -10.85
CA TRP A 223 -7.67 14.38 -10.17
C TRP A 223 -7.43 15.68 -10.93
N PRO A 224 -8.38 16.62 -10.89
CA PRO A 224 -8.17 17.96 -11.45
C PRO A 224 -7.14 18.75 -10.62
N GLU A 225 -6.52 19.74 -11.26
CA GLU A 225 -5.54 20.59 -10.59
C GLU A 225 -6.15 21.44 -9.47
N GLY A 226 -5.41 21.58 -8.37
CA GLY A 226 -5.77 22.45 -7.25
C GLY A 226 -6.96 21.98 -6.40
N ARG A 227 -7.47 20.76 -6.61
CA ARG A 227 -8.54 20.18 -5.80
C ARG A 227 -8.06 18.92 -5.08
N SER A 228 -8.46 18.81 -3.82
CA SER A 228 -8.22 17.64 -2.96
C SER A 228 -9.53 16.93 -2.67
N LEU A 229 -9.49 15.61 -2.51
CA LEU A 229 -10.62 14.84 -2.00
C LEU A 229 -10.70 14.99 -0.47
N ASP A 230 -11.91 15.15 0.05
CA ASP A 230 -12.16 15.20 1.49
C ASP A 230 -11.98 13.80 2.11
N LEU A 231 -11.30 13.71 3.25
CA LEU A 231 -11.13 12.46 3.98
C LEU A 231 -12.47 11.85 4.42
N SER A 232 -13.46 12.67 4.74
CA SER A 232 -14.79 12.21 5.16
C SER A 232 -15.57 11.48 4.06
N ALA A 233 -15.16 11.64 2.80
CA ALA A 233 -15.78 10.97 1.66
C ALA A 233 -15.14 9.62 1.30
N LEU A 234 -14.13 9.19 2.06
CA LEU A 234 -13.33 8.00 1.77
C LEU A 234 -13.76 6.82 2.66
N ASP A 235 -13.60 5.61 2.15
CA ASP A 235 -13.71 4.40 2.98
C ASP A 235 -12.54 4.36 3.98
N PRO A 236 -12.70 3.93 5.24
CA PRO A 236 -11.58 3.85 6.20
C PRO A 236 -10.33 3.11 5.69
N LEU A 237 -10.52 2.08 4.85
CA LEU A 237 -9.43 1.30 4.25
C LEU A 237 -9.00 1.81 2.87
N PHE A 238 -9.36 3.04 2.48
CA PHE A 238 -9.00 3.61 1.19
C PHE A 238 -7.52 3.39 0.85
N ILE A 239 -7.26 3.03 -0.40
CA ILE A 239 -5.91 2.86 -0.95
C ILE A 239 -5.53 4.16 -1.64
N GLU A 240 -4.58 4.86 -1.03
CA GLU A 240 -4.14 6.18 -1.47
C GLU A 240 -3.22 6.14 -2.70
N VAL A 241 -3.24 7.22 -3.48
CA VAL A 241 -2.25 7.52 -4.52
C VAL A 241 -1.83 8.98 -4.40
N CYS A 242 -0.63 9.24 -3.90
CA CYS A 242 -0.16 10.61 -3.63
C CYS A 242 0.62 11.26 -4.79
N ARG A 243 0.97 10.52 -5.85
CA ARG A 243 1.73 11.02 -7.00
C ARG A 243 1.03 10.78 -8.33
N ARG A 244 1.23 11.70 -9.27
CA ARG A 244 0.80 11.53 -10.67
C ARG A 244 1.85 10.75 -11.44
N ILE A 245 1.61 9.46 -11.59
CA ILE A 245 2.50 8.53 -12.29
C ILE A 245 1.77 7.91 -13.49
N ARG A 246 2.49 7.72 -14.59
CA ARG A 246 2.07 6.94 -15.76
C ARG A 246 3.16 5.97 -16.16
N LEU A 247 2.89 4.68 -16.11
CA LEU A 247 3.74 3.67 -16.70
C LEU A 247 3.44 3.59 -18.19
N VAL A 248 4.49 3.50 -19.00
CA VAL A 248 4.42 3.50 -20.46
C VAL A 248 5.39 2.46 -21.01
N ALA A 249 5.06 1.87 -22.15
CA ALA A 249 5.97 1.00 -22.88
C ALA A 249 6.76 1.84 -23.90
N ILE A 250 8.08 1.88 -23.78
CA ILE A 250 8.98 2.54 -24.74
C ILE A 250 9.97 1.50 -25.23
N THR A 251 10.03 1.28 -26.54
CA THR A 251 10.99 0.33 -27.17
C THR A 251 11.00 -1.07 -26.55
N GLY A 252 9.83 -1.55 -26.08
CA GLY A 252 9.69 -2.88 -25.45
C GLY A 252 10.07 -2.95 -23.97
N ALA A 253 10.49 -1.85 -23.34
CA ALA A 253 10.74 -1.75 -21.91
C ALA A 253 9.66 -0.90 -21.23
N ILE A 254 9.45 -1.14 -19.93
CA ILE A 254 8.58 -0.30 -19.11
C ILE A 254 9.38 0.91 -18.64
N HIS A 255 8.78 2.09 -18.79
CA HIS A 255 9.25 3.34 -18.21
C HIS A 255 8.11 3.97 -17.40
N ALA A 256 8.44 4.96 -16.58
CA ALA A 256 7.43 5.81 -15.95
C ALA A 256 7.54 7.24 -16.45
N GLN A 257 6.45 7.98 -16.32
CA GLN A 257 6.39 9.42 -16.42
C GLN A 257 5.74 9.95 -15.16
N ARG A 258 6.26 11.08 -14.67
CA ARG A 258 5.72 11.77 -13.49
C ARG A 258 5.32 13.19 -13.81
N SER A 259 4.32 13.69 -13.10
CA SER A 259 3.94 15.10 -13.09
C SER A 259 3.71 15.59 -11.67
N THR A 260 3.71 16.91 -11.50
CA THR A 260 3.40 17.56 -10.22
C THR A 260 1.90 17.83 -10.11
N SER A 261 1.44 18.16 -8.92
CA SER A 261 0.09 18.68 -8.67
C SER A 261 0.17 20.05 -7.98
N LYS A 262 -0.85 20.89 -8.12
CA LYS A 262 -0.94 22.16 -7.36
C LYS A 262 -1.43 22.02 -5.92
N ALA A 263 -1.94 20.85 -5.54
CA ALA A 263 -2.42 20.54 -4.20
C ALA A 263 -2.22 19.05 -3.88
N ALA A 264 -2.28 18.70 -2.60
CA ALA A 264 -2.28 17.31 -2.16
C ALA A 264 -3.48 16.55 -2.74
N ARG A 265 -3.34 15.23 -2.94
CA ARG A 265 -4.44 14.39 -3.43
C ARG A 265 -5.64 14.44 -2.49
N LEU A 266 -5.36 14.31 -1.20
CA LEU A 266 -6.35 14.27 -0.12
C LEU A 266 -6.19 15.48 0.80
N ALA A 267 -7.30 16.01 1.30
CA ALA A 267 -7.34 17.10 2.26
C ALA A 267 -7.05 16.58 3.68
N GLY A 268 -5.84 16.05 3.90
CA GLY A 268 -5.47 15.35 5.13
C GLY A 268 -4.67 16.14 6.17
N LYS A 269 -4.37 17.43 5.91
CA LYS A 269 -3.47 18.23 6.76
C LYS A 269 -3.94 18.29 8.22
N ASP A 270 -5.23 18.53 8.41
CA ASP A 270 -5.80 18.70 9.75
C ASP A 270 -5.93 17.39 10.51
N ALA A 271 -5.97 16.25 9.79
CA ALA A 271 -6.00 14.92 10.37
C ALA A 271 -4.65 14.51 10.98
N LYS A 272 -3.53 15.15 10.62
CA LYS A 272 -2.19 14.84 11.18
C LYS A 272 -1.86 13.34 11.14
N GLY A 273 -2.21 12.68 10.04
CA GLY A 273 -2.05 11.23 9.85
C GLY A 273 -3.09 10.34 10.54
N ASN A 274 -3.93 10.87 11.42
CA ASN A 274 -5.01 10.14 12.07
C ASN A 274 -6.19 9.94 11.09
N THR A 275 -6.07 8.89 10.29
CA THR A 275 -7.01 8.53 9.21
C THR A 275 -7.80 7.26 9.54
N GLY A 276 -7.70 6.75 10.77
CA GLY A 276 -8.20 5.42 11.13
C GLY A 276 -7.34 4.28 10.56
N ASP A 277 -6.07 4.55 10.25
CA ASP A 277 -5.12 3.55 9.76
C ASP A 277 -4.97 2.41 10.79
N PRO A 278 -5.27 1.14 10.44
CA PRO A 278 -5.31 0.05 11.40
C PRO A 278 -3.93 -0.41 11.89
N TRP A 279 -2.85 0.13 11.32
CA TRP A 279 -1.47 -0.15 11.71
C TRP A 279 -0.78 1.00 12.45
N ALA A 280 -1.34 2.21 12.44
CA ALA A 280 -0.64 3.39 12.93
C ALA A 280 -1.08 3.76 14.36
N PRO A 281 -0.14 3.87 15.33
CA PRO A 281 -0.46 4.40 16.65
C PRO A 281 -0.88 5.87 16.57
N VAL A 282 -1.86 6.26 17.39
CA VAL A 282 -2.36 7.65 17.47
C VAL A 282 -2.20 8.19 18.87
N HIS A 283 -1.61 9.38 19.01
CA HIS A 283 -1.44 10.01 20.31
C HIS A 283 -2.81 10.47 20.85
N LEU A 284 -3.22 9.98 22.01
CA LEU A 284 -4.58 10.17 22.54
C LEU A 284 -4.92 11.63 22.84
N ALA A 285 -3.95 12.41 23.33
CA ALA A 285 -4.18 13.82 23.65
C ALA A 285 -4.03 14.76 22.45
N GLU A 286 -3.27 14.36 21.42
CA GLU A 286 -2.93 15.25 20.29
C GLU A 286 -3.65 14.88 18.99
N GLY A 287 -4.23 13.67 18.92
CA GLY A 287 -4.90 13.15 17.74
C GLY A 287 -3.98 13.00 16.52
N LYS A 288 -2.66 12.84 16.72
CA LYS A 288 -1.67 12.73 15.65
C LYS A 288 -1.14 11.30 15.52
N SER A 289 -0.91 10.85 14.29
CA SER A 289 -0.25 9.58 14.03
C SER A 289 1.22 9.62 14.43
N LEU A 290 1.78 8.48 14.84
CA LEU A 290 3.19 8.35 15.18
C LEU A 290 4.08 8.68 13.97
N THR A 291 5.01 9.60 14.17
CA THR A 291 6.15 9.80 13.28
C THR A 291 7.38 9.18 13.95
N LEU A 292 8.02 8.21 13.29
CA LEU A 292 9.29 7.67 13.81
C LEU A 292 10.38 8.75 13.75
N GLY A 293 10.49 9.45 12.62
CA GLY A 293 11.47 10.52 12.41
C GLY A 293 12.86 9.94 12.12
N ASP A 294 13.88 10.52 12.72
CA ASP A 294 15.28 10.06 12.73
C ASP A 294 15.57 9.02 13.84
N ARG A 295 14.55 8.65 14.61
CA ARG A 295 14.66 7.69 15.71
C ARG A 295 14.66 6.25 15.19
N ASP A 296 15.26 5.36 15.97
CA ASP A 296 15.11 3.91 15.81
C ASP A 296 13.93 3.36 16.62
N TRP A 297 13.54 2.13 16.30
CA TRP A 297 12.64 1.34 17.14
C TRP A 297 13.38 0.86 18.40
N THR A 298 13.20 1.59 19.51
CA THR A 298 13.74 1.18 20.81
C THR A 298 12.73 0.38 21.61
N HIS A 299 13.23 -0.42 22.56
CA HIS A 299 12.39 -1.14 23.50
C HIS A 299 11.48 -0.19 24.30
N GLU A 300 12.01 0.94 24.74
CA GLU A 300 11.26 1.96 25.50
C GLU A 300 10.09 2.51 24.67
N LEU A 301 10.33 2.81 23.39
CA LEU A 301 9.28 3.30 22.50
C LEU A 301 8.20 2.23 22.30
N LEU A 302 8.59 0.98 22.05
CA LEU A 302 7.62 -0.12 21.89
C LEU A 302 6.79 -0.34 23.16
N VAL A 303 7.41 -0.28 24.34
CA VAL A 303 6.71 -0.38 25.63
C VAL A 303 5.76 0.80 25.84
N GLU A 304 6.19 2.04 25.53
CA GLU A 304 5.31 3.21 25.63
C GLU A 304 4.10 3.11 24.71
N LEU A 305 4.30 2.65 23.47
CA LEU A 305 3.24 2.49 22.48
C LEU A 305 2.24 1.40 22.86
N MET A 306 2.71 0.27 23.37
CA MET A 306 1.89 -0.93 23.59
C MET A 306 1.32 -1.04 25.02
N PHE A 307 2.05 -0.55 26.03
CA PHE A 307 1.80 -0.87 27.43
C PHE A 307 1.91 0.34 28.38
N GLY A 308 1.99 1.56 27.87
CA GLY A 308 2.09 2.76 28.71
C GLY A 308 0.94 2.90 29.72
N VAL A 309 1.27 3.27 30.97
CA VAL A 309 0.27 3.52 32.03
C VAL A 309 0.54 4.90 32.68
N PRO A 310 -0.41 5.86 32.58
CA PRO A 310 -1.62 5.82 31.75
C PRO A 310 -1.26 5.78 30.25
N PRO A 311 -2.15 5.24 29.38
CA PRO A 311 -1.87 5.16 27.96
C PRO A 311 -1.76 6.56 27.35
N LYS A 312 -0.69 6.80 26.59
CA LYS A 312 -0.51 8.01 25.79
C LYS A 312 -0.87 7.81 24.32
N TRP A 313 -0.81 6.57 23.87
CA TRP A 313 -1.06 6.16 22.49
C TRP A 313 -2.22 5.17 22.44
N ALA A 314 -3.08 5.33 21.44
CA ALA A 314 -4.00 4.29 21.03
C ALA A 314 -3.19 3.19 20.32
N VAL A 315 -3.25 1.97 20.87
CA VAL A 315 -2.66 0.80 20.22
C VAL A 315 -3.45 0.49 18.94
N PRO A 316 -2.81 0.42 17.76
CA PRO A 316 -3.50 0.14 16.51
C PRO A 316 -4.22 -1.22 16.58
N PRO A 317 -5.42 -1.36 15.98
CA PRO A 317 -6.21 -2.59 16.06
C PRO A 317 -5.45 -3.86 15.67
N LEU A 318 -4.59 -3.79 14.66
CA LEU A 318 -3.84 -4.96 14.18
C LEU A 318 -2.62 -5.30 15.05
N ALA A 319 -2.22 -4.41 15.98
CA ALA A 319 -1.24 -4.69 17.02
C ALA A 319 -1.86 -5.31 18.29
N GLN A 320 -3.20 -5.40 18.36
CA GLN A 320 -3.90 -6.07 19.46
C GLN A 320 -4.13 -7.54 19.11
N ARG A 321 -4.09 -8.40 20.13
CA ARG A 321 -4.51 -9.81 19.97
C ARG A 321 -6.01 -9.86 19.70
N GLN A 322 -6.38 -10.62 18.68
CA GLN A 322 -7.76 -10.87 18.28
C GLN A 322 -8.21 -12.24 18.80
N ALA A 323 -9.53 -12.48 18.86
CA ALA A 323 -10.07 -13.73 19.35
C ALA A 323 -9.58 -14.95 18.52
N GLN A 324 -9.39 -14.76 17.21
CA GLN A 324 -8.85 -15.79 16.31
C GLN A 324 -7.36 -16.11 16.53
N ASP A 325 -6.60 -15.26 17.24
CA ASP A 325 -5.14 -15.46 17.39
C ASP A 325 -4.80 -16.61 18.36
N ALA A 326 -5.78 -17.12 19.12
CA ALA A 326 -5.68 -18.21 20.10
C ALA A 326 -4.29 -18.33 20.81
N ASN A 327 -3.86 -19.54 21.19
CA ASN A 327 -2.53 -19.75 21.80
C ASN A 327 -1.39 -19.70 20.77
N GLU A 328 -1.59 -19.09 19.59
CA GLU A 328 -0.56 -19.03 18.57
C GLU A 328 0.57 -18.07 18.99
N PRO A 329 1.83 -18.44 18.73
CA PRO A 329 2.95 -17.51 18.89
C PRO A 329 2.82 -16.34 17.92
N MET A 330 2.78 -15.13 18.46
CA MET A 330 2.68 -13.89 17.70
C MET A 330 3.99 -13.11 17.82
N LEU A 331 4.42 -12.49 16.72
CA LEU A 331 5.54 -11.58 16.65
C LEU A 331 5.02 -10.14 16.57
N LEU A 332 5.60 -9.24 17.34
CA LEU A 332 5.38 -7.80 17.15
C LEU A 332 6.21 -7.34 15.95
N VAL A 333 5.54 -6.73 14.97
CA VAL A 333 6.15 -6.14 13.78
C VAL A 333 6.04 -4.63 13.91
N ALA A 334 7.20 -3.97 13.90
CA ALA A 334 7.32 -2.52 13.89
C ALA A 334 8.20 -2.10 12.71
N GLU A 335 7.61 -1.43 11.73
CA GLU A 335 8.32 -0.97 10.54
C GLU A 335 7.93 0.46 10.21
N ALA A 336 8.91 1.26 9.82
CA ALA A 336 8.68 2.59 9.26
C ALA A 336 9.83 2.95 8.35
N PHE A 337 9.54 3.68 7.28
CA PHE A 337 10.58 4.27 6.46
C PHE A 337 10.87 5.69 6.94
N ALA A 338 11.89 5.81 7.80
CA ALA A 338 12.39 7.09 8.29
C ALA A 338 12.89 7.98 7.13
N ARG A 339 12.67 9.28 7.25
CA ARG A 339 13.06 10.28 6.26
C ARG A 339 13.81 11.40 6.99
N GLY A 340 15.08 11.57 6.65
CA GLY A 340 16.01 12.54 7.23
C GLY A 340 17.01 13.00 6.19
#